data_AF-A0A352QTQ9-F1
#
_entry.id   AF-A0A352QTQ9-F1
#
_cell.length_a   1.000
_cell.length_b   1.000
_cell.length_c   1.000
_cell.angle_alpha   90.00
_cell.angle_beta   90.00
_cell.angle_gamma   90.00
#
_symmetry.space_group_name_H-M   'P 1'
#
loop_
_entity.id
_entity.type
_entity.pdbx_description
1 polymer ?
#
loop_
_entity_poly.entity_id
_entity_poly.type
_entity_poly.pdbx_seq_one_letter_code
_entity_poly.pdbx_strand_id
1 'polypeptide(L)'
;LMPSFVNIGAYVGAGTMVDTWATVGSCAQVGKHCHISGGAGIGGVLEPLQASPTIIEDGCFIGARAEVVEGVVVEKGSVIGMGVFLSQSTRIYNRMTGEVTYGRVPAGSVVVSGSLPSSDGRYSLYCAVIVKQVDARTRAKTSVNELLRGAVE
;
A
#
# COMPACT_ATOMS: atom_id res chain seq x y z
N LEU A 1 15.02 -3.35 11.67
CA LEU A 1 15.38 -2.34 10.66
C LEU A 1 16.59 -2.85 9.91
N MET A 2 16.49 -3.00 8.59
CA MET A 2 17.62 -3.22 7.68
C MET A 2 18.23 -1.85 7.31
N PRO A 3 19.28 -1.75 6.46
CA PRO A 3 19.79 -0.45 6.00
C PRO A 3 18.68 0.35 5.30
N SER A 4 18.08 1.29 6.02
CA SER A 4 16.82 1.99 5.69
C SER A 4 16.83 3.37 6.33
N PHE A 5 15.82 4.19 6.04
CA PHE A 5 15.65 5.51 6.64
C PHE A 5 14.31 5.63 7.35
N VAL A 6 14.33 6.11 8.60
CA VAL A 6 13.13 6.45 9.38
C VAL A 6 13.27 7.91 9.82
N ASN A 7 12.33 8.74 9.41
CA ASN A 7 12.38 10.18 9.62
C ASN A 7 11.68 10.59 10.94
N ILE A 8 11.84 11.86 11.33
CA ILE A 8 11.30 12.43 12.57
C ILE A 8 9.78 12.30 12.66
N GLY A 9 9.28 12.00 13.86
CA GLY A 9 7.85 11.88 14.15
C GLY A 9 7.19 10.61 13.61
N ALA A 10 7.91 9.79 12.84
CA ALA A 10 7.39 8.51 12.40
C ALA A 10 7.18 7.55 13.58
N TYR A 11 6.17 6.71 13.48
CA TYR A 11 5.94 5.61 14.41
C TYR A 11 5.99 4.29 13.66
N VAL A 12 6.78 3.33 14.18
CA VAL A 12 6.90 1.98 13.62
C VAL A 12 6.53 0.98 14.71
N GLY A 13 5.42 0.27 14.50
CA GLY A 13 4.86 -0.67 15.46
C GLY A 13 5.69 -1.94 15.66
N ALA A 14 5.39 -2.64 16.76
CA ALA A 14 6.10 -3.85 17.16
C ALA A 14 6.02 -4.97 16.10
N GLY A 15 7.13 -5.69 15.92
CA GLY A 15 7.22 -6.82 15.00
C GLY A 15 7.21 -6.42 13.51
N THR A 16 7.30 -5.13 13.18
CA THR A 16 7.38 -4.64 11.80
C THR A 16 8.78 -4.77 11.24
N MET A 17 8.86 -5.26 10.00
CA MET A 17 10.08 -5.35 9.22
C MET A 17 10.16 -4.15 8.27
N VAL A 18 11.29 -3.45 8.29
CA VAL A 18 11.63 -2.36 7.35
C VAL A 18 12.90 -2.80 6.63
N ASP A 19 12.76 -3.13 5.35
CA ASP A 19 13.79 -3.76 4.54
C ASP A 19 14.80 -2.77 3.94
N THR A 20 15.82 -3.32 3.31
CA THR A 20 16.92 -2.56 2.72
C THR A 20 16.39 -1.52 1.72
N TRP A 21 16.85 -0.28 1.86
CA TRP A 21 16.44 0.91 1.10
C TRP A 21 14.98 1.31 1.24
N ALA A 22 14.23 0.72 2.18
CA ALA A 22 12.91 1.24 2.51
C ALA A 22 13.02 2.59 3.23
N THR A 23 11.98 3.41 3.08
CA THR A 23 11.88 4.72 3.73
C THR A 23 10.57 4.82 4.49
N VAL A 24 10.64 5.26 5.75
CA VAL A 24 9.48 5.67 6.55
C VAL A 24 9.61 7.17 6.80
N GLY A 25 8.83 7.96 6.08
CA GLY A 25 8.88 9.42 6.08
C GLY A 25 8.35 10.06 7.36
N SER A 26 8.47 11.39 7.46
CA SER A 26 8.13 12.13 8.67
C SER A 26 6.66 11.96 9.05
N CYS A 27 6.40 11.76 10.34
CA CYS A 27 5.06 11.54 10.90
C CYS A 27 4.32 10.27 10.40
N ALA A 28 4.89 9.48 9.48
CA ALA A 28 4.23 8.29 8.97
C ALA A 28 3.94 7.29 10.10
N GLN A 29 2.76 6.68 10.05
CA GLN A 29 2.30 5.73 11.07
C GLN A 29 2.29 4.33 10.47
N VAL A 30 3.23 3.48 10.88
CA VAL A 30 3.30 2.07 10.47
C VAL A 30 2.90 1.21 11.66
N GLY A 31 1.88 0.39 11.47
CA GLY A 31 1.30 -0.50 12.46
C GLY A 31 2.23 -1.63 12.87
N LYS A 32 1.68 -2.59 13.62
CA LYS A 32 2.37 -3.79 14.10
C LYS A 32 2.42 -4.85 13.02
N HIS A 33 3.45 -5.70 13.06
CA HIS A 33 3.59 -6.85 12.17
C HIS A 33 3.46 -6.52 10.68
N CYS A 34 3.86 -5.31 10.29
CA CYS A 34 3.92 -4.93 8.89
C CYS A 34 5.21 -5.43 8.24
N HIS A 35 5.20 -5.57 6.93
CA HIS A 35 6.41 -5.82 6.14
C HIS A 35 6.54 -4.75 5.08
N ILE A 36 7.46 -3.81 5.30
CA ILE A 36 7.84 -2.78 4.33
C ILE A 36 9.02 -3.30 3.54
N SER A 37 8.75 -3.83 2.34
CA SER A 37 9.73 -4.54 1.52
C SER A 37 10.81 -3.63 0.95
N GLY A 38 11.87 -4.23 0.41
CA GLY A 38 13.06 -3.50 -0.06
C GLY A 38 12.74 -2.39 -1.05
N GLY A 39 13.23 -1.18 -0.74
CA GLY A 39 13.01 0.00 -1.57
C GLY A 39 11.58 0.52 -1.61
N ALA A 40 10.70 0.07 -0.71
CA ALA A 40 9.37 0.67 -0.60
C ALA A 40 9.43 1.98 0.20
N GLY A 41 8.71 2.99 -0.25
CA GLY A 41 8.65 4.29 0.41
C GLY A 41 7.28 4.56 1.02
N ILE A 42 7.27 4.96 2.30
CA ILE A 42 6.11 5.49 3.00
C ILE A 42 6.33 7.00 3.14
N GLY A 43 5.61 7.79 2.37
CA GLY A 43 5.78 9.23 2.28
C GLY A 43 5.52 9.93 3.60
N GLY A 44 6.38 10.90 3.92
CA GLY A 44 6.20 11.76 5.09
C GLY A 44 5.21 12.88 4.84
N VAL A 45 4.54 13.32 5.89
CA VAL A 45 3.65 14.50 5.85
C VAL A 45 3.93 15.32 7.11
N LEU A 46 4.52 16.51 6.92
CA LEU A 46 4.77 17.46 8.00
C LEU A 46 3.86 18.69 7.86
N GLU A 47 3.64 19.11 6.61
CA GLU A 47 2.71 20.15 6.24
C GLU A 47 1.75 19.64 5.14
N PRO A 48 0.52 20.15 5.11
CA PRO A 48 -0.03 21.13 6.05
C PRO A 48 -0.43 20.48 7.39
N LEU A 49 -0.51 21.26 8.47
CA LEU A 49 -0.69 20.73 9.85
C LEU A 49 -1.97 19.90 10.05
N GLN A 50 -3.02 20.20 9.28
CA GLN A 50 -4.29 19.45 9.30
C GLN A 50 -4.26 18.15 8.50
N ALA A 51 -3.22 17.92 7.69
CA ALA A 51 -3.12 16.71 6.90
C ALA A 51 -2.78 15.52 7.79
N SER A 52 -3.55 14.45 7.64
CA SER A 52 -3.20 13.17 8.24
C SER A 52 -1.90 12.66 7.62
N PRO A 53 -1.00 12.05 8.41
CA PRO A 53 0.17 11.39 7.86
C PRO A 53 -0.22 10.16 7.06
N THR A 54 0.73 9.63 6.28
CA THR A 54 0.56 8.34 5.62
C THR A 54 0.45 7.25 6.68
N ILE A 55 -0.59 6.41 6.58
CA ILE A 55 -0.92 5.39 7.57
C ILE A 55 -0.90 4.01 6.91
N ILE A 56 -0.10 3.10 7.46
CA ILE A 56 -0.08 1.68 7.13
C ILE A 56 -0.54 0.93 8.38
N GLU A 57 -1.73 0.37 8.37
CA GLU A 57 -2.29 -0.31 9.54
C GLU A 57 -1.69 -1.72 9.76
N ASP A 58 -2.03 -2.33 10.89
CA ASP A 58 -1.48 -3.61 11.35
C ASP A 58 -1.53 -4.72 10.30
N GLY A 59 -0.47 -5.53 10.23
CA GLY A 59 -0.40 -6.73 9.41
C GLY A 59 -0.34 -6.49 7.90
N CYS A 60 -0.12 -5.25 7.46
CA CYS A 60 0.02 -4.94 6.05
C CYS A 60 1.34 -5.45 5.47
N PHE A 61 1.28 -5.91 4.22
CA PHE A 61 2.45 -6.20 3.41
C PHE A 61 2.57 -5.13 2.32
N ILE A 62 3.69 -4.44 2.26
CA ILE A 62 4.01 -3.44 1.22
C ILE A 62 5.14 -4.00 0.36
N GLY A 63 4.83 -4.34 -0.88
CA GLY A 63 5.74 -4.99 -1.81
C GLY A 63 6.92 -4.12 -2.21
N ALA A 64 7.98 -4.76 -2.70
CA ALA A 64 9.21 -4.06 -3.07
C ALA A 64 8.93 -2.98 -4.14
N ARG A 65 9.59 -1.82 -3.98
CA ARG A 65 9.46 -0.67 -4.89
C ARG A 65 8.05 -0.08 -5.00
N ALA A 66 7.16 -0.44 -4.08
CA ALA A 66 5.89 0.27 -3.92
C ALA A 66 6.11 1.60 -3.19
N GLU A 67 5.27 2.57 -3.45
CA GLU A 67 5.30 3.88 -2.79
C GLU A 67 3.89 4.22 -2.31
N VAL A 68 3.74 4.63 -1.05
CA VAL A 68 2.47 5.10 -0.47
C VAL A 68 2.72 6.46 0.15
N VAL A 69 2.05 7.51 -0.35
CA VAL A 69 2.41 8.91 -0.02
C VAL A 69 1.19 9.77 0.28
N GLU A 70 1.42 11.04 0.65
CA GLU A 70 0.40 12.09 0.72
C GLU A 70 -0.76 11.79 1.68
N GLY A 71 -0.53 11.06 2.77
CA GLY A 71 -1.59 10.77 3.74
C GLY A 71 -2.54 9.65 3.31
N VAL A 72 -2.16 8.86 2.30
CA VAL A 72 -2.90 7.65 1.93
C VAL A 72 -2.96 6.71 3.14
N VAL A 73 -4.13 6.09 3.32
CA VAL A 73 -4.37 5.08 4.35
C VAL A 73 -4.45 3.70 3.72
N VAL A 74 -3.59 2.78 4.16
CA VAL A 74 -3.68 1.36 3.83
C VAL A 74 -4.18 0.62 5.05
N GLU A 75 -5.43 0.16 4.98
CA GLU A 75 -6.10 -0.47 6.11
C GLU A 75 -5.63 -1.90 6.37
N LYS A 76 -5.91 -2.36 7.58
CA LYS A 76 -5.41 -3.57 8.22
C LYS A 76 -5.36 -4.79 7.30
N GLY A 77 -4.23 -5.50 7.34
CA GLY A 77 -4.04 -6.80 6.70
C GLY A 77 -3.97 -6.77 5.17
N SER A 78 -3.96 -5.58 4.56
CA SER A 78 -3.86 -5.43 3.11
C SER A 78 -2.50 -5.87 2.57
N VAL A 79 -2.49 -6.31 1.31
CA VAL A 79 -1.30 -6.76 0.59
C VAL A 79 -1.14 -5.89 -0.65
N ILE A 80 -0.15 -5.00 -0.61
CA ILE A 80 0.22 -4.15 -1.73
C ILE A 80 1.34 -4.86 -2.50
N GLY A 81 1.10 -5.13 -3.78
CA GLY A 81 2.07 -5.77 -4.67
C GLY A 81 3.29 -4.88 -4.95
N MET A 82 4.28 -5.46 -5.64
CA MET A 82 5.46 -4.72 -6.08
C MET A 82 5.10 -3.59 -7.06
N GLY A 83 5.83 -2.48 -6.98
CA GLY A 83 5.70 -1.37 -7.94
C GLY A 83 4.32 -0.70 -7.94
N VAL A 84 3.56 -0.80 -6.85
CA VAL A 84 2.29 -0.09 -6.65
C VAL A 84 2.58 1.30 -6.11
N PHE A 85 2.10 2.33 -6.79
CA PHE A 85 2.31 3.74 -6.44
C PHE A 85 0.98 4.38 -6.04
N LEU A 86 0.81 4.67 -4.76
CA LEU A 86 -0.42 5.20 -4.18
C LEU A 86 -0.17 6.62 -3.65
N SER A 87 -0.82 7.60 -4.28
CA SER A 87 -0.90 8.99 -3.83
C SER A 87 -2.37 9.40 -3.69
N GLN A 88 -2.66 10.65 -3.29
CA GLN A 88 -4.04 11.15 -3.27
C GLN A 88 -4.63 11.29 -4.68
N SER A 89 -3.78 11.32 -5.72
CA SER A 89 -4.19 11.38 -7.13
C SER A 89 -4.23 10.01 -7.82
N THR A 90 -3.71 8.95 -7.19
CA THR A 90 -3.78 7.59 -7.74
C THR A 90 -5.23 7.08 -7.71
N ARG A 91 -5.75 6.73 -8.89
CA ARG A 91 -6.99 5.95 -9.00
C ARG A 91 -6.81 4.55 -8.41
N ILE A 92 -7.67 4.19 -7.47
CA ILE A 92 -7.76 2.85 -6.90
C ILE A 92 -9.01 2.20 -7.47
N TYR A 93 -8.84 1.31 -8.45
CA TYR A 93 -9.93 0.62 -9.13
C TYR A 93 -10.23 -0.71 -8.44
N ASN A 94 -11.47 -0.93 -8.02
CA ASN A 94 -11.90 -2.22 -7.50
C ASN A 94 -12.49 -3.07 -8.63
N ARG A 95 -11.77 -4.12 -9.06
CA ARG A 95 -12.23 -4.94 -10.19
C ARG A 95 -13.51 -5.73 -9.89
N MET A 96 -13.82 -5.95 -8.62
CA MET A 96 -15.02 -6.70 -8.21
C MET A 96 -16.28 -5.84 -8.29
N THR A 97 -16.17 -4.54 -8.01
CA THR A 97 -17.32 -3.62 -7.96
C THR A 97 -17.38 -2.65 -9.15
N GLY A 98 -16.26 -2.44 -9.86
CA GLY A 98 -16.13 -1.44 -10.90
C GLY A 98 -15.92 -0.01 -10.38
N GLU A 99 -15.84 0.18 -9.06
CA GLU A 99 -15.70 1.50 -8.45
C GLU A 99 -14.26 2.01 -8.50
N VAL A 100 -14.11 3.34 -8.62
CA VAL A 100 -12.82 4.03 -8.50
C VAL A 100 -12.86 4.92 -7.26
N THR A 101 -11.91 4.70 -6.36
CA THR A 101 -11.72 5.49 -5.14
C THR A 101 -10.30 6.08 -5.10
N TYR A 102 -10.03 6.89 -4.08
CA TYR A 102 -8.77 7.61 -3.89
C TYR A 102 -8.40 7.65 -2.40
N GLY A 103 -7.12 7.77 -2.08
CA GLY A 103 -6.64 8.09 -0.74
C GLY A 103 -6.73 6.97 0.31
N ARG A 104 -7.48 5.90 0.05
CA ARG A 104 -7.70 4.82 1.02
C ARG A 104 -7.82 3.45 0.34
N VAL A 105 -7.02 2.50 0.81
CA VAL A 105 -7.11 1.08 0.47
C VAL A 105 -7.88 0.37 1.59
N PRO A 106 -9.07 -0.21 1.31
CA PRO A 106 -9.89 -0.90 2.32
C PRO A 106 -9.21 -2.13 2.94
N ALA A 107 -9.60 -2.49 4.16
CA ALA A 107 -9.00 -3.58 4.91
C ALA A 107 -9.03 -4.92 4.14
N GLY A 108 -7.93 -5.68 4.24
CA GLY A 108 -7.77 -6.97 3.58
C GLY A 108 -7.68 -6.90 2.05
N SER A 109 -7.48 -5.71 1.46
CA SER A 109 -7.35 -5.61 0.01
C SER A 109 -6.04 -6.21 -0.47
N VAL A 110 -6.09 -6.95 -1.58
CA VAL A 110 -4.90 -7.32 -2.36
C VAL A 110 -4.87 -6.38 -3.56
N VAL A 111 -3.79 -5.62 -3.69
CA VAL A 111 -3.65 -4.53 -4.66
C VAL A 111 -2.46 -4.80 -5.56
N VAL A 112 -2.63 -4.65 -6.86
CA VAL A 112 -1.56 -4.76 -7.86
C VAL A 112 -1.55 -3.52 -8.74
N SER A 113 -0.44 -3.29 -9.43
CA SER A 113 -0.36 -2.24 -10.44
C SER A 113 -1.14 -2.63 -11.68
N GLY A 114 -1.85 -1.66 -12.25
CA GLY A 114 -2.60 -1.85 -13.47
C GLY A 114 -2.78 -0.55 -14.23
N SER A 115 -3.70 -0.56 -15.19
CA SER A 115 -4.02 0.62 -15.98
C SER A 115 -5.49 0.63 -16.36
N LEU A 116 -6.09 1.82 -16.40
CA LEU A 116 -7.42 2.02 -16.95
C LEU A 116 -7.30 2.60 -18.36
N PRO A 117 -8.00 2.04 -19.37
CA PRO A 117 -7.99 2.58 -20.72
C PRO A 117 -8.64 3.96 -20.77
N SER A 118 -8.20 4.78 -21.72
CA SER A 118 -8.88 6.01 -22.09
C SER A 118 -10.24 5.71 -22.72
N SER A 119 -11.16 6.67 -22.71
CA SER A 119 -12.49 6.50 -23.31
C SER A 119 -12.45 6.23 -24.83
N ASP A 120 -11.39 6.66 -25.50
CA ASP A 120 -11.14 6.41 -26.92
C ASP A 120 -10.25 5.18 -27.20
N GLY A 121 -9.82 4.46 -26.15
CA GLY A 121 -9.01 3.25 -26.23
C GLY A 121 -7.58 3.43 -26.75
N ARG A 122 -7.11 4.66 -26.96
CA ARG A 122 -5.79 4.93 -27.56
C ARG A 122 -4.62 4.78 -26.60
N TYR A 123 -4.87 4.96 -25.31
CA TYR A 123 -3.85 4.86 -24.28
C TYR A 123 -4.46 4.33 -23.00
N SER A 124 -3.61 3.96 -22.06
CA SER A 124 -4.03 3.69 -20.69
C SER A 124 -3.23 4.55 -19.73
N LEU A 125 -3.85 4.87 -18.61
CA LEU A 125 -3.21 5.59 -17.53
C LEU A 125 -3.12 4.68 -16.31
N TYR A 126 -2.03 4.82 -15.57
CA TYR A 126 -1.76 4.06 -14.36
C TYR A 126 -2.94 4.12 -13.38
N CYS A 127 -3.16 3.00 -12.69
CA CYS A 127 -4.02 2.89 -11.51
C CYS A 127 -3.53 1.75 -10.62
N ALA A 128 -3.89 1.81 -9.34
CA ALA A 128 -3.82 0.66 -8.47
C ALA A 128 -5.12 -0.15 -8.61
N VAL A 129 -5.03 -1.47 -8.69
CA VAL A 129 -6.19 -2.35 -8.87
C VAL A 129 -6.36 -3.24 -7.65
N ILE A 130 -7.48 -3.12 -6.94
CA ILE A 130 -7.92 -4.09 -5.95
C ILE A 130 -8.44 -5.31 -6.71
N VAL A 131 -7.71 -6.42 -6.59
CA VAL A 131 -7.98 -7.68 -7.30
C VAL A 131 -8.77 -8.69 -6.46
N LYS A 132 -8.71 -8.55 -5.14
CA LYS A 132 -9.55 -9.28 -4.19
C LYS A 132 -9.51 -8.62 -2.83
N GLN A 133 -10.48 -8.98 -1.98
CA GLN A 133 -10.51 -8.59 -0.59
C GLN A 133 -10.60 -9.86 0.26
N VAL A 134 -9.69 -10.02 1.22
CA VAL A 134 -9.58 -11.22 2.06
C VAL A 134 -9.88 -10.91 3.51
N ASP A 135 -10.57 -11.83 4.17
CA ASP A 135 -10.77 -11.76 5.62
C ASP A 135 -9.49 -12.12 6.39
N ALA A 136 -9.47 -11.81 7.69
CA ALA A 136 -8.32 -12.07 8.56
C ALA A 136 -7.96 -13.56 8.65
N ARG A 137 -8.95 -14.46 8.53
CA ARG A 137 -8.74 -15.91 8.65
C ARG A 137 -8.03 -16.47 7.41
N THR A 138 -8.44 -15.99 6.24
CA THR A 138 -7.84 -16.31 4.94
C THR A 138 -6.45 -15.72 4.86
N ARG A 139 -6.28 -14.46 5.29
CA ARG A 139 -4.97 -13.79 5.34
C ARG A 139 -3.94 -14.53 6.18
N ALA A 140 -4.36 -15.12 7.31
CA ALA A 140 -3.47 -15.87 8.21
C ALA A 140 -3.05 -17.24 7.66
N LYS A 141 -3.85 -17.83 6.76
CA LYS A 141 -3.61 -19.18 6.20
C LYS A 141 -2.94 -19.16 4.84
N THR A 142 -3.15 -18.10 4.07
CA THR A 142 -2.67 -17.98 2.70
C THR A 142 -1.40 -17.14 2.65
N SER A 143 -0.36 -17.67 2.01
CA SER A 143 0.89 -16.94 1.84
C SER A 143 0.69 -15.70 0.98
N VAL A 144 1.54 -14.68 1.16
CA VAL A 144 1.53 -13.47 0.32
C VAL A 144 1.67 -13.84 -1.16
N ASN A 145 2.53 -14.81 -1.47
CA ASN A 145 2.75 -15.26 -2.84
C ASN A 145 1.50 -15.91 -3.47
N GLU A 146 0.75 -16.72 -2.72
CA GLU A 146 -0.51 -17.30 -3.20
C GLU A 146 -1.58 -16.22 -3.40
N LEU A 147 -1.65 -15.23 -2.49
CA LEU A 147 -2.54 -14.08 -2.66
C LEU A 147 -2.18 -13.29 -3.92
N LEU A 148 -0.90 -13.11 -4.26
CA LEU A 148 -0.52 -12.37 -5.47
C LEU A 148 -0.66 -13.20 -6.76
N ARG A 149 -0.39 -14.51 -6.72
CA ARG A 149 -0.46 -15.38 -7.92
C ARG A 149 -1.90 -15.62 -8.39
N GLY A 150 -2.80 -15.97 -7.48
CA GLY A 150 -4.22 -16.19 -7.80
C GLY A 150 -5.02 -14.90 -8.01
N ALA A 151 -4.37 -13.83 -8.46
CA ALA A 151 -5.00 -12.54 -8.78
C ALA A 151 -4.90 -12.18 -10.27
N VAL A 152 -3.97 -12.79 -11.00
CA VAL A 152 -3.72 -12.54 -12.42
C VAL A 152 -4.52 -13.49 -13.33
N GLU A 153 -5.04 -14.58 -12.76
CA GLU A 153 -6.09 -15.43 -13.34
C GLU A 153 -7.48 -14.85 -13.03
#